data_AF-A0AAV9IXH9-F1
#
_entry.id   AF-A0AAV9IXH9-F1
#
_cell.length_a   1.000
_cell.length_b   1.000
_cell.length_c   1.000
_cell.angle_alpha   90.00
_cell.angle_beta   90.00
_cell.angle_gamma   90.00
#
_symmetry.space_group_name_H-M   'P 1'
#
loop_
_entity.id
_entity.type
_entity.pdbx_description
1 polymer ?
#
loop_
_entity_poly.entity_id
_entity_poly.type
_entity_poly.pdbx_seq_one_letter_code
_entity_poly.pdbx_strand_id
1 'polypeptide(L)'
;MRLARYLALVCTLLLFSAACRPLTDALPVDASDARHALRQFSTYLHRKYVQGKDAVFSMPLHTFFMRASTQGDWYHAVWKDLKGYFPFDPNLIGQAKLFFDALVEGTWFDPQNNGTCRCCDPNNPLDAYNVHIALTGNAGEIVVTYNTQERPNRSCISVSEAGASGSGHEYCTTDVRTTSTGSGFSPFLCEGWSGYASHVKVSGLTPGNKYTYTIPGSSRQVSYSFQAPYGNTTKTTRLAYFTDIGTKGGEPTINALMSRLDDFDFMIMPGDQSYCEGYSGCTDKFMQLLQPLAAQKPYMYATGNHEGPWNFTYVRTNMYWPVNESGAAPDALWYSIDEGPVHFVMMNYENYLEYPDGEWSMTSAAPISTYPGQVEWLRQDLDAFARRREHDPDLWLIVLAHRPIVCNVNSSDCQRDAPELIKEVFPLLLEYKADMYWCGHVHVYERIHPISNATGELCSDCIRNHGTLYVKPPYPVQTVNGIAGRAVADDDDFTPGATYPDYVAKHYSSIDYPYAGYALVQVDHKVLKFTAYNTSGEVIDHFQIHK
;
A
#
# COMPACT_ATOMS: atom_id res chain seq x y z
N MET A 1 -18.78 34.13 18.15
CA MET A 1 -19.59 34.02 16.91
C MET A 1 -18.96 33.13 15.84
N ARG A 2 -17.70 33.32 15.43
CA ARG A 2 -17.03 32.43 14.46
C ARG A 2 -16.84 31.00 15.00
N LEU A 3 -16.29 30.83 16.21
CA LEU A 3 -16.12 29.53 16.88
C LEU A 3 -17.44 28.72 17.03
N ALA A 4 -18.57 29.40 17.27
CA ALA A 4 -19.89 28.77 17.37
C ALA A 4 -20.45 28.31 16.01
N ARG A 5 -20.09 28.99 14.91
CA ARG A 5 -20.40 28.53 13.54
C ARG A 5 -19.52 27.33 13.13
N TYR A 6 -18.27 27.31 13.59
CA TYR A 6 -17.35 26.18 13.40
C TYR A 6 -17.79 24.92 14.15
N LEU A 7 -18.11 25.04 15.45
CA LEU A 7 -18.67 23.96 16.26
C LEU A 7 -20.00 23.45 15.70
N ALA A 8 -20.87 24.34 15.21
CA ALA A 8 -22.14 23.96 14.62
C ALA A 8 -21.97 23.14 13.32
N LEU A 9 -20.98 23.48 12.48
CA LEU A 9 -20.73 22.76 11.23
C LEU A 9 -20.05 21.41 11.45
N VAL A 10 -19.09 21.33 12.37
CA VAL A 10 -18.49 20.07 12.83
C VAL A 10 -19.58 19.19 13.46
N CYS A 11 -20.46 19.75 14.30
CA CYS A 11 -21.65 19.05 14.78
C CYS A 11 -22.61 18.63 13.65
N THR A 12 -22.68 19.34 12.52
CA THR A 12 -23.53 18.96 11.37
C THR A 12 -23.04 17.70 10.68
N LEU A 13 -21.71 17.55 10.57
CA LEU A 13 -21.08 16.34 10.08
C LEU A 13 -21.23 15.19 11.10
N LEU A 14 -21.36 15.50 12.39
CA LEU A 14 -21.48 14.53 13.50
C LEU A 14 -22.92 14.21 13.95
N LEU A 15 -23.93 14.94 13.47
CA LEU A 15 -25.32 14.87 13.98
C LEU A 15 -26.04 13.55 13.71
N PHE A 16 -25.39 12.55 13.09
CA PHE A 16 -25.98 11.26 12.77
C PHE A 16 -25.29 10.04 13.40
N SER A 17 -24.27 10.21 14.26
CA SER A 17 -23.85 9.15 15.17
C SER A 17 -24.55 9.34 16.53
N ALA A 18 -25.02 8.24 17.14
CA ALA A 18 -25.77 8.28 18.40
C ALA A 18 -24.98 8.82 19.62
N ALA A 19 -23.72 9.26 19.42
CA ALA A 19 -22.79 9.64 20.46
C ALA A 19 -22.91 11.11 20.95
N CYS A 20 -23.72 11.96 20.30
CA CYS A 20 -23.69 13.42 20.57
C CYS A 20 -24.78 13.99 21.49
N ARG A 21 -25.67 13.18 22.09
CA ARG A 21 -26.66 13.70 23.07
C ARG A 21 -26.05 14.55 24.21
N PRO A 22 -24.85 14.26 24.75
CA PRO A 22 -24.28 15.08 25.83
C PRO A 22 -23.76 16.47 25.40
N LEU A 23 -23.51 16.70 24.10
CA LEU A 23 -22.92 17.95 23.59
C LEU A 23 -23.96 18.94 23.06
N THR A 24 -25.11 18.46 22.59
CA THR A 24 -26.23 19.34 22.20
C THR A 24 -26.85 20.08 23.39
N ASP A 25 -26.76 19.51 24.59
CA ASP A 25 -27.28 20.10 25.82
C ASP A 25 -26.32 21.18 26.40
N ALA A 26 -25.10 21.29 25.86
CA ALA A 26 -24.10 22.28 26.27
C ALA A 26 -24.10 23.57 25.43
N LEU A 27 -24.93 23.66 24.38
CA LEU A 27 -25.01 24.85 23.53
C LEU A 27 -25.99 25.89 24.11
N PRO A 28 -25.62 27.18 24.20
CA PRO A 28 -26.53 28.22 24.69
C PRO A 28 -27.79 28.35 23.82
N VAL A 29 -28.92 28.62 24.47
CA VAL A 29 -30.29 28.65 23.90
C VAL A 29 -30.45 29.64 22.73
N ASP A 30 -29.57 30.63 22.57
CA ASP A 30 -29.73 31.76 21.65
C ASP A 30 -29.13 31.58 20.23
N ALA A 31 -28.75 30.35 19.85
CA ALA A 31 -28.19 30.05 18.52
C ALA A 31 -29.25 29.88 17.41
N SER A 32 -30.24 30.77 17.32
CA SER A 32 -31.30 30.73 16.28
C SER A 32 -30.74 30.86 14.86
N ASP A 33 -29.75 31.75 14.67
CA ASP A 33 -29.08 31.99 13.38
C ASP A 33 -28.24 30.79 12.91
N ALA A 34 -27.59 30.09 13.84
CA ALA A 34 -26.85 28.87 13.52
C ALA A 34 -27.81 27.78 13.04
N ARG A 35 -28.93 27.58 13.76
CA ARG A 35 -29.99 26.62 13.38
C ARG A 35 -30.65 26.94 12.04
N HIS A 36 -30.77 28.22 11.67
CA HIS A 36 -31.30 28.65 10.38
C HIS A 36 -30.30 28.41 9.24
N ALA A 37 -29.03 28.78 9.41
CA ALA A 37 -27.96 28.52 8.44
C ALA A 37 -27.75 27.01 8.21
N LEU A 38 -27.84 26.21 9.28
CA LEU A 38 -27.81 24.74 9.25
C LEU A 38 -28.91 24.14 8.37
N ARG A 39 -30.15 24.64 8.51
CA ARG A 39 -31.29 24.18 7.70
C ARG A 39 -31.15 24.59 6.25
N GLN A 40 -30.64 25.79 5.95
CA GLN A 40 -30.44 26.24 4.58
C GLN A 40 -29.34 25.45 3.86
N PHE A 41 -28.22 25.17 4.52
CA PHE A 41 -27.11 24.40 3.93
C PHE A 41 -27.47 22.92 3.73
N SER A 42 -28.17 22.31 4.70
CA SER A 42 -28.73 20.96 4.55
C SER A 42 -29.75 20.88 3.41
N THR A 43 -30.63 21.88 3.28
CA THR A 43 -31.62 21.96 2.18
C THR A 43 -30.93 22.17 0.83
N TYR A 44 -29.83 22.93 0.79
CA TYR A 44 -29.02 23.13 -0.42
C TYR A 44 -28.37 21.82 -0.90
N LEU A 45 -27.65 21.11 -0.01
CA LEU A 45 -27.03 19.82 -0.36
C LEU A 45 -28.10 18.79 -0.77
N HIS A 46 -29.23 18.74 -0.08
CA HIS A 46 -30.33 17.85 -0.42
C HIS A 46 -30.96 18.19 -1.79
N ARG A 47 -31.24 19.46 -2.09
CA ARG A 47 -31.76 19.84 -3.42
C ARG A 47 -30.75 19.60 -4.54
N LYS A 48 -29.46 19.87 -4.30
CA LYS A 48 -28.38 19.72 -5.27
C LYS A 48 -28.08 18.25 -5.61
N TYR A 49 -28.15 17.35 -4.62
CA TYR A 49 -27.72 15.96 -4.78
C TYR A 49 -28.84 14.89 -4.66
N VAL A 50 -30.08 15.24 -4.26
CA VAL A 50 -31.17 14.27 -4.02
C VAL A 50 -32.38 14.41 -4.96
N GLN A 51 -32.79 15.63 -5.37
CA GLN A 51 -34.06 15.82 -6.09
C GLN A 51 -34.12 15.30 -7.55
N GLY A 52 -33.08 14.60 -8.04
CA GLY A 52 -33.04 14.03 -9.38
C GLY A 52 -33.44 12.56 -9.53
N LYS A 53 -33.73 11.83 -8.44
CA LYS A 53 -34.11 10.40 -8.52
C LYS A 53 -35.32 10.12 -7.63
N ASP A 54 -36.46 9.84 -8.27
CA ASP A 54 -37.68 9.40 -7.61
C ASP A 54 -37.45 8.09 -6.84
N ALA A 55 -37.57 8.12 -5.51
CA ALA A 55 -38.34 7.15 -4.72
C ALA A 55 -38.27 7.49 -3.21
N VAL A 56 -39.45 7.39 -2.60
CA VAL A 56 -39.74 7.41 -1.16
C VAL A 56 -38.88 6.38 -0.41
N PHE A 57 -38.26 6.79 0.71
CA PHE A 57 -38.19 6.12 2.04
C PHE A 57 -36.94 6.51 2.85
N SER A 58 -37.11 6.44 4.16
CA SER A 58 -36.21 6.71 5.28
C SER A 58 -34.84 6.00 5.24
N MET A 59 -33.93 6.41 4.36
CA MET A 59 -32.53 5.99 4.43
C MET A 59 -31.70 6.97 5.27
N PRO A 60 -30.97 6.50 6.29
CA PRO A 60 -30.00 7.34 7.00
C PRO A 60 -28.87 7.75 6.03
N LEU A 61 -28.44 9.02 6.10
CA LEU A 61 -27.49 9.64 5.16
C LEU A 61 -26.14 8.89 5.04
N HIS A 62 -25.72 8.12 6.04
CA HIS A 62 -24.54 7.25 5.91
C HIS A 62 -24.70 6.26 4.75
N THR A 63 -25.90 5.67 4.58
CA THR A 63 -26.23 4.78 3.46
C THR A 63 -26.18 5.50 2.10
N PHE A 64 -26.39 6.81 2.08
CA PHE A 64 -26.29 7.64 0.88
C PHE A 64 -24.83 7.94 0.53
N PHE A 65 -24.00 8.37 1.49
CA PHE A 65 -22.54 8.52 1.28
C PHE A 65 -21.84 7.19 0.94
N MET A 66 -22.36 6.08 1.47
CA MET A 66 -21.86 4.73 1.17
C MET A 66 -22.34 4.18 -0.19
N ARG A 67 -23.49 4.64 -0.73
CA ARG A 67 -24.06 4.18 -2.02
C ARG A 67 -23.84 5.13 -3.20
N ALA A 68 -23.54 6.41 -2.98
CA ALA A 68 -23.65 7.42 -4.03
C ALA A 68 -22.57 7.35 -5.13
N SER A 69 -21.36 6.88 -4.81
CA SER A 69 -20.42 6.37 -5.79
C SER A 69 -19.34 5.54 -5.09
N THR A 70 -18.78 4.55 -5.77
CA THR A 70 -17.64 3.76 -5.29
C THR A 70 -16.35 4.58 -5.14
N GLN A 71 -16.34 5.84 -5.59
CA GLN A 71 -15.14 6.66 -5.78
C GLN A 71 -15.14 8.00 -5.03
N GLY A 72 -16.22 8.38 -4.34
CA GLY A 72 -16.22 9.67 -3.65
C GLY A 72 -16.36 10.88 -4.58
N ASP A 73 -16.95 10.77 -5.78
CA ASP A 73 -17.26 11.93 -6.64
C ASP A 73 -18.04 13.05 -5.91
N TRP A 74 -18.89 12.64 -4.95
CA TRP A 74 -19.58 13.56 -4.04
C TRP A 74 -18.60 14.25 -3.08
N TYR A 75 -17.53 13.58 -2.65
CA TYR A 75 -16.45 14.14 -1.86
C TYR A 75 -15.69 15.21 -2.63
N HIS A 76 -15.38 15.03 -3.92
CA HIS A 76 -14.76 16.09 -4.75
C HIS A 76 -15.61 17.36 -4.80
N ALA A 77 -16.92 17.20 -5.05
CA ALA A 77 -17.84 18.33 -5.10
C ALA A 77 -17.98 19.03 -3.74
N VAL A 78 -18.03 18.25 -2.64
CA VAL A 78 -18.12 18.78 -1.27
C VAL A 78 -16.80 19.43 -0.82
N TRP A 79 -15.65 18.81 -1.10
CA TRP A 79 -14.33 19.31 -0.73
C TRP A 79 -13.96 20.57 -1.51
N LYS A 80 -14.27 20.62 -2.81
CA LYS A 80 -14.16 21.83 -3.64
C LYS A 80 -15.02 22.97 -3.11
N ASP A 81 -16.27 22.68 -2.75
CA ASP A 81 -17.16 23.66 -2.13
C ASP A 81 -16.56 24.13 -0.77
N LEU A 82 -16.05 23.21 0.08
CA LEU A 82 -15.45 23.50 1.39
C LEU A 82 -14.17 24.35 1.31
N LYS A 83 -13.24 24.06 0.38
CA LYS A 83 -12.04 24.89 0.13
C LYS A 83 -12.43 26.35 -0.16
N GLY A 84 -13.56 26.58 -0.84
CA GLY A 84 -14.10 27.92 -1.09
C GLY A 84 -14.66 28.63 0.15
N TYR A 85 -15.06 27.89 1.19
CA TYR A 85 -15.65 28.44 2.43
C TYR A 85 -14.66 28.61 3.60
N PHE A 86 -13.49 27.94 3.57
CA PHE A 86 -12.52 27.91 4.67
C PHE A 86 -11.11 28.40 4.29
N PRO A 87 -10.88 29.69 3.98
CA PRO A 87 -9.59 30.12 3.43
C PRO A 87 -8.45 30.31 4.47
N PHE A 88 -8.62 30.00 5.77
CA PHE A 88 -7.75 30.61 6.80
C PHE A 88 -7.29 29.73 7.98
N ASP A 89 -7.56 28.43 8.05
CA ASP A 89 -7.01 27.58 9.13
C ASP A 89 -6.49 26.23 8.59
N PRO A 90 -5.15 26.09 8.40
CA PRO A 90 -4.53 24.87 7.90
C PRO A 90 -4.81 23.64 8.77
N ASN A 91 -4.82 23.79 10.10
CA ASN A 91 -5.02 22.66 11.01
C ASN A 91 -6.45 22.09 10.92
N LEU A 92 -7.44 22.97 10.69
CA LEU A 92 -8.83 22.56 10.53
C LEU A 92 -9.08 21.88 9.18
N ILE A 93 -8.39 22.34 8.13
CA ILE A 93 -8.40 21.71 6.80
C ILE A 93 -7.83 20.29 6.91
N GLY A 94 -6.71 20.09 7.61
CA GLY A 94 -6.14 18.77 7.84
C GLY A 94 -7.06 17.82 8.57
N GLN A 95 -7.66 18.26 9.69
CA GLN A 95 -8.61 17.43 10.43
C GLN A 95 -9.86 17.07 9.62
N ALA A 96 -10.36 18.00 8.80
CA ALA A 96 -11.46 17.72 7.91
C ALA A 96 -11.07 16.74 6.81
N LYS A 97 -9.88 16.90 6.20
CA LYS A 97 -9.34 15.99 5.19
C LYS A 97 -9.23 14.56 5.73
N LEU A 98 -8.62 14.38 6.90
CA LEU A 98 -8.50 13.08 7.58
C LEU A 98 -9.85 12.43 7.86
N PHE A 99 -10.83 13.22 8.31
CA PHE A 99 -12.20 12.74 8.52
C PHE A 99 -12.83 12.22 7.22
N PHE A 100 -12.66 12.96 6.13
CA PHE A 100 -13.25 12.58 4.85
C PHE A 100 -12.48 11.43 4.17
N ASP A 101 -11.16 11.40 4.25
CA ASP A 101 -10.35 10.26 3.79
C ASP A 101 -10.77 8.99 4.54
N ALA A 102 -10.93 9.06 5.85
CA ALA A 102 -11.44 7.96 6.66
C ALA A 102 -12.87 7.51 6.24
N LEU A 103 -13.71 8.45 5.80
CA LEU A 103 -15.06 8.17 5.31
C LEU A 103 -15.04 7.52 3.92
N VAL A 104 -14.15 7.94 3.02
CA VAL A 104 -13.93 7.38 1.68
C VAL A 104 -13.40 5.94 1.78
N GLU A 105 -12.41 5.72 2.66
CA GLU A 105 -11.85 4.41 2.96
C GLU A 105 -12.83 3.50 3.72
N GLY A 106 -14.03 3.97 4.10
CA GLY A 106 -14.99 3.15 4.84
C GLY A 106 -14.49 2.75 6.24
N THR A 107 -13.52 3.49 6.76
CA THR A 107 -12.91 3.22 8.07
C THR A 107 -13.78 3.76 9.19
N TRP A 108 -14.70 4.68 8.87
CA TRP A 108 -15.77 5.15 9.73
C TRP A 108 -16.75 4.05 10.10
N PHE A 109 -16.79 3.72 11.39
CA PHE A 109 -17.88 3.02 12.08
C PHE A 109 -18.24 1.65 11.50
N ASP A 110 -17.79 0.57 12.15
CA ASP A 110 -18.34 -0.76 11.90
C ASP A 110 -19.64 -0.96 12.72
N PRO A 111 -20.83 -0.93 12.09
CA PRO A 111 -22.08 -1.18 12.79
C PRO A 111 -22.21 -2.62 13.31
N GLN A 112 -21.43 -3.57 12.79
CA GLN A 112 -21.44 -4.96 13.25
C GLN A 112 -20.71 -5.12 14.60
N ASN A 113 -19.79 -4.22 14.94
CA ASN A 113 -19.03 -4.20 16.20
C ASN A 113 -19.54 -3.16 17.20
N ASN A 114 -20.82 -2.77 17.12
CA ASN A 114 -21.50 -1.90 18.08
C ASN A 114 -20.80 -0.53 18.28
N GLY A 115 -20.10 -0.04 17.25
CA GLY A 115 -19.32 1.20 17.32
C GLY A 115 -17.98 1.08 18.06
N THR A 116 -17.51 -0.13 18.37
CA THR A 116 -16.19 -0.36 18.95
C THR A 116 -15.13 -0.52 17.87
N CYS A 117 -13.99 0.12 18.08
CA CYS A 117 -12.81 0.08 17.20
C CYS A 117 -11.99 -1.21 17.30
N ARG A 118 -12.54 -2.26 17.89
CA ARG A 118 -11.81 -3.52 18.08
C ARG A 118 -11.96 -4.36 16.82
N CYS A 119 -10.85 -4.60 16.16
CA CYS A 119 -10.75 -5.49 15.00
C CYS A 119 -10.99 -6.97 15.36
N CYS A 120 -10.92 -7.31 16.64
CA CYS A 120 -10.90 -8.67 17.16
C CYS A 120 -11.92 -8.88 18.29
N ASP A 121 -12.35 -10.13 18.46
CA ASP A 121 -13.28 -10.53 19.51
C ASP A 121 -12.67 -10.25 20.90
N PRO A 122 -13.22 -9.30 21.67
CA PRO A 122 -12.68 -8.95 22.98
C PRO A 122 -12.78 -10.09 24.00
N ASN A 123 -13.61 -11.11 23.73
CA ASN A 123 -13.72 -12.29 24.60
C ASN A 123 -12.62 -13.32 24.33
N ASN A 124 -11.94 -13.22 23.18
CA ASN A 124 -10.93 -14.18 22.72
C ASN A 124 -9.65 -13.44 22.30
N PRO A 125 -8.95 -12.80 23.26
CA PRO A 125 -7.90 -11.83 22.95
C PRO A 125 -6.61 -12.43 22.36
N LEU A 126 -6.45 -13.76 22.35
CA LEU A 126 -5.33 -14.45 21.72
C LEU A 126 -5.73 -15.12 20.39
N ASP A 127 -6.95 -14.93 19.90
CA ASP A 127 -7.29 -15.37 18.55
C ASP A 127 -6.54 -14.51 17.52
N ALA A 128 -5.87 -15.20 16.58
CA ALA A 128 -5.08 -14.55 15.55
C ALA A 128 -5.95 -13.78 14.54
N TYR A 129 -5.48 -12.59 14.17
CA TYR A 129 -6.00 -11.77 13.06
C TYR A 129 -4.85 -11.12 12.29
N ASN A 130 -5.15 -10.50 11.14
CA ASN A 130 -4.16 -9.92 10.22
C ASN A 130 -3.03 -10.90 9.87
N VAL A 131 -3.37 -12.15 9.60
CA VAL A 131 -2.38 -13.19 9.30
C VAL A 131 -1.77 -12.91 7.92
N HIS A 132 -0.44 -12.86 7.86
CA HIS A 132 0.30 -12.70 6.62
C HIS A 132 1.66 -13.38 6.70
N ILE A 133 2.24 -13.72 5.56
CA ILE A 133 3.58 -14.32 5.49
C ILE A 133 4.52 -13.47 4.64
N ALA A 134 5.81 -13.53 4.90
CA ALA A 134 6.84 -12.79 4.18
C ALA A 134 8.04 -13.68 3.84
N LEU A 135 8.75 -13.32 2.77
CA LEU A 135 10.02 -13.94 2.39
C LEU A 135 11.16 -13.40 3.24
N THR A 136 12.15 -14.27 3.46
CA THR A 136 13.43 -13.86 4.08
C THR A 136 14.54 -13.65 3.05
N GLY A 137 14.32 -14.05 1.79
CA GLY A 137 15.36 -14.18 0.76
C GLY A 137 16.14 -15.50 0.81
N ASN A 138 16.00 -16.27 1.90
CA ASN A 138 16.61 -17.60 2.03
C ASN A 138 15.67 -18.69 1.51
N ALA A 139 16.25 -19.69 0.84
CA ALA A 139 15.52 -20.84 0.34
C ALA A 139 14.87 -21.62 1.49
N GLY A 140 13.57 -21.92 1.37
CA GLY A 140 12.84 -22.68 2.39
C GLY A 140 12.66 -21.95 3.73
N GLU A 141 12.76 -20.62 3.75
CA GLU A 141 12.56 -19.81 4.97
C GLU A 141 11.55 -18.67 4.76
N ILE A 142 10.51 -18.66 5.60
CA ILE A 142 9.48 -17.61 5.64
C ILE A 142 9.33 -17.06 7.06
N VAL A 143 8.64 -15.93 7.18
CA VAL A 143 8.10 -15.47 8.46
C VAL A 143 6.58 -15.47 8.38
N VAL A 144 5.94 -16.06 9.38
CA VAL A 144 4.50 -15.97 9.59
C VAL A 144 4.24 -14.89 10.63
N THR A 145 3.46 -13.90 10.25
CA THR A 145 3.08 -12.79 11.12
C THR A 145 1.59 -12.78 11.37
N TYR A 146 1.21 -12.54 12.62
CA TYR A 146 -0.18 -12.41 13.04
C TYR A 146 -0.30 -11.54 14.28
N ASN A 147 -1.48 -10.96 14.44
CA ASN A 147 -1.78 -10.08 15.55
C ASN A 147 -2.66 -10.77 16.60
N THR A 148 -2.50 -10.34 17.85
CA THR A 148 -3.37 -10.65 18.99
C THR A 148 -3.72 -9.37 19.76
N GLN A 149 -4.82 -9.39 20.50
CA GLN A 149 -5.26 -8.24 21.32
C GLN A 149 -4.48 -8.13 22.62
N GLU A 150 -4.13 -9.27 23.22
CA GLU A 150 -3.26 -9.36 24.40
C GLU A 150 -1.89 -9.89 24.02
N ARG A 151 -0.88 -9.55 24.83
CA ARG A 151 0.50 -9.96 24.58
C ARG A 151 0.69 -11.42 24.97
N PRO A 152 0.97 -12.33 24.03
CA PRO A 152 1.35 -13.69 24.38
C PRO A 152 2.74 -13.71 25.02
N ASN A 153 2.97 -14.63 25.96
CA ASN A 153 4.31 -14.87 26.52
C ASN A 153 5.28 -15.38 25.44
N ARG A 154 4.77 -16.23 24.55
CA ARG A 154 5.43 -16.72 23.33
C ARG A 154 4.36 -17.00 22.29
N SER A 155 4.71 -16.83 21.03
CA SER A 155 3.84 -17.08 19.89
C SER A 155 4.35 -18.29 19.13
N CYS A 156 3.48 -19.26 18.86
CA CYS A 156 3.86 -20.51 18.22
C CYS A 156 2.87 -20.91 17.13
N ILE A 157 3.39 -21.57 16.10
CA ILE A 157 2.62 -22.19 15.03
C ILE A 157 3.10 -23.61 14.82
N SER A 158 2.25 -24.48 14.26
CA SER A 158 2.68 -25.79 13.76
C SER A 158 2.69 -25.78 12.23
N VAL A 159 3.71 -26.39 11.61
CA VAL A 159 3.88 -26.45 10.15
C VAL A 159 4.05 -27.91 9.73
N SER A 160 3.29 -28.33 8.72
CA SER A 160 3.34 -29.69 8.17
C SER A 160 3.36 -29.65 6.65
N GLU A 161 3.97 -30.65 6.01
CA GLU A 161 3.85 -30.81 4.56
C GLU A 161 2.39 -31.04 4.18
N ALA A 162 1.97 -30.45 3.06
CA ALA A 162 0.58 -30.56 2.60
C ALA A 162 0.20 -32.03 2.39
N GLY A 163 -0.83 -32.49 3.12
CA GLY A 163 -1.30 -33.88 3.07
C GLY A 163 -0.59 -34.86 4.00
N ALA A 164 0.36 -34.40 4.84
CA ALA A 164 1.00 -35.25 5.84
C ALA A 164 0.03 -35.68 6.95
N SER A 165 0.07 -36.97 7.33
CA SER A 165 -0.65 -37.50 8.48
C SER A 165 0.26 -37.48 9.73
N GLY A 166 0.22 -36.38 10.50
CA GLY A 166 1.01 -36.22 11.72
C GLY A 166 0.87 -34.83 12.33
N SER A 167 1.35 -34.65 13.58
CA SER A 167 1.48 -33.32 14.17
C SER A 167 2.61 -32.55 13.46
N GLY A 168 2.32 -31.35 12.96
CA GLY A 168 3.32 -30.48 12.34
C GLY A 168 4.48 -30.13 13.30
N HIS A 169 5.60 -29.69 12.74
CA HIS A 169 6.73 -29.15 13.50
C HIS A 169 6.35 -27.81 14.12
N GLU A 170 6.64 -27.61 15.40
CA GLU A 170 6.33 -26.37 16.11
C GLU A 170 7.46 -25.34 15.93
N TYR A 171 7.10 -24.13 15.51
CA TYR A 171 7.99 -22.96 15.46
C TYR A 171 7.46 -21.91 16.42
N CYS A 172 8.34 -21.32 17.23
CA CYS A 172 7.97 -20.33 18.23
C CYS A 172 8.86 -19.10 18.18
N THR A 173 8.31 -17.97 18.62
CA THR A 173 9.03 -16.69 18.72
C THR A 173 8.71 -15.99 20.04
N THR A 174 9.65 -15.14 20.46
CA THR A 174 9.45 -14.09 21.46
C THR A 174 9.48 -12.69 20.83
N ASP A 175 9.68 -12.58 19.52
CA ASP A 175 9.53 -11.32 18.76
C ASP A 175 8.05 -10.98 18.65
N VAL A 176 7.55 -10.35 19.71
CA VAL A 176 6.18 -9.86 19.86
C VAL A 176 6.25 -8.35 20.03
N ARG A 177 5.89 -7.62 18.97
CA ARG A 177 5.99 -6.17 18.87
C ARG A 177 4.66 -5.53 19.24
N THR A 178 4.69 -4.49 20.06
CA THR A 178 3.48 -3.74 20.39
C THR A 178 3.08 -2.88 19.20
N THR A 179 1.83 -3.03 18.76
CA THR A 179 1.21 -2.17 17.76
C THR A 179 0.30 -1.20 18.52
N SER A 180 0.61 0.09 18.52
CA SER A 180 -0.23 1.11 19.16
C SER A 180 -0.57 2.22 18.18
N THR A 181 -1.70 2.89 18.38
CA THR A 181 -2.03 4.09 17.62
C THR A 181 -0.94 5.14 17.75
N GLY A 182 -0.59 5.79 16.65
CA GLY A 182 0.09 7.09 16.70
C GLY A 182 -0.73 8.08 17.53
N SER A 183 -0.08 9.00 18.24
CA SER A 183 -0.73 9.95 19.16
C SER A 183 -1.51 11.08 18.45
N GLY A 184 -2.05 10.81 17.26
CA GLY A 184 -2.71 11.76 16.40
C GLY A 184 -4.14 12.01 16.84
N PHE A 185 -4.47 13.28 17.06
CA PHE A 185 -5.83 13.74 17.39
C PHE A 185 -6.77 13.55 16.18
N SER A 186 -7.28 12.33 15.98
CA SER A 186 -8.57 12.16 15.32
C SER A 186 -9.56 11.69 16.38
N PRO A 187 -10.40 12.57 16.94
CA PRO A 187 -11.43 12.19 17.92
C PRO A 187 -12.49 11.24 17.35
N PHE A 188 -12.35 10.86 16.07
CA PHE A 188 -13.25 9.98 15.34
C PHE A 188 -12.66 8.61 15.02
N LEU A 189 -11.37 8.40 15.29
CA LEU A 189 -10.67 7.15 15.02
C LEU A 189 -10.01 6.65 16.30
N CYS A 190 -10.74 5.80 17.02
CA CYS A 190 -10.17 4.73 17.85
C CYS A 190 -9.05 5.14 18.83
N GLU A 191 -9.33 6.10 19.71
CA GLU A 191 -8.40 6.48 20.78
C GLU A 191 -8.08 5.28 21.68
N GLY A 192 -6.79 4.97 21.87
CA GLY A 192 -6.32 3.91 22.77
C GLY A 192 -6.28 2.48 22.18
N TRP A 193 -6.37 2.31 20.86
CA TRP A 193 -6.18 0.99 20.25
C TRP A 193 -4.74 0.50 20.45
N SER A 194 -4.60 -0.76 20.89
CA SER A 194 -3.33 -1.47 20.98
C SER A 194 -3.52 -2.94 20.62
N GLY A 195 -2.46 -3.57 20.11
CA GLY A 195 -2.37 -4.97 19.77
C GLY A 195 -0.92 -5.44 19.78
N TYR A 196 -0.70 -6.69 19.41
CA TYR A 196 0.63 -7.30 19.42
C TYR A 196 0.85 -8.13 18.16
N ALA A 197 1.86 -7.77 17.36
CA ALA A 197 2.26 -8.50 16.16
C ALA A 197 3.38 -9.49 16.51
N SER A 198 3.15 -10.76 16.23
CA SER A 198 4.11 -11.85 16.46
C SER A 198 4.77 -12.24 15.15
N HIS A 199 6.10 -12.32 15.11
CA HIS A 199 6.88 -12.68 13.91
C HIS A 199 7.54 -14.04 14.10
N VAL A 200 6.94 -15.11 13.55
CA VAL A 200 7.41 -16.48 13.71
C VAL A 200 8.20 -16.92 12.47
N LYS A 201 9.53 -17.01 12.60
CA LYS A 201 10.40 -17.52 11.54
C LYS A 201 10.27 -19.04 11.43
N VAL A 202 10.05 -19.51 10.20
CA VAL A 202 9.97 -20.92 9.82
C VAL A 202 11.10 -21.20 8.84
N SER A 203 11.99 -22.13 9.16
CA SER A 203 13.16 -22.46 8.36
C SER A 203 13.29 -23.98 8.16
N GLY A 204 14.20 -24.41 7.29
CA GLY A 204 14.43 -25.82 7.01
C GLY A 204 13.34 -26.49 6.17
N LEU A 205 12.51 -25.70 5.47
CA LEU A 205 11.53 -26.21 4.52
C LEU A 205 12.24 -26.64 3.23
N THR A 206 11.68 -27.62 2.52
CA THR A 206 12.17 -27.99 1.20
C THR A 206 11.65 -26.97 0.17
N PRO A 207 12.51 -26.22 -0.53
CA PRO A 207 12.08 -25.21 -1.50
C PRO A 207 11.12 -25.77 -2.57
N GLY A 208 10.03 -25.07 -2.85
CA GLY A 208 9.00 -25.47 -3.80
C GLY A 208 7.97 -26.48 -3.28
N ASN A 209 8.17 -27.11 -2.11
CA ASN A 209 7.14 -27.96 -1.51
C ASN A 209 5.99 -27.12 -0.93
N LYS A 210 4.79 -27.69 -0.92
CA LYS A 210 3.60 -27.08 -0.29
C LYS A 210 3.51 -27.48 1.17
N TYR A 211 3.23 -26.53 2.04
CA TYR A 211 3.07 -26.71 3.48
C TYR A 211 1.76 -26.10 3.95
N THR A 212 1.25 -26.59 5.08
CA THR A 212 0.17 -25.98 5.84
C THR A 212 0.70 -25.56 7.20
N TYR A 213 0.44 -24.31 7.60
CA TYR A 213 0.70 -23.85 8.96
C TYR A 213 -0.61 -23.60 9.71
N THR A 214 -0.59 -23.88 11.01
CA THR A 214 -1.73 -23.70 11.91
C THR A 214 -1.34 -22.77 13.06
N ILE A 215 -2.14 -21.73 13.27
CA ILE A 215 -2.01 -20.81 14.39
C ILE A 215 -3.06 -21.17 15.44
N PRO A 216 -2.67 -21.52 16.67
CA PRO A 216 -3.61 -21.74 17.76
C PRO A 216 -4.21 -20.41 18.24
N GLY A 217 -5.43 -20.46 18.77
CA GLY A 217 -6.10 -19.32 19.41
C GLY A 217 -6.89 -19.76 20.64
N SER A 218 -7.43 -18.79 21.37
CA SER A 218 -8.24 -19.01 22.57
C SER A 218 -9.54 -19.75 22.27
N SER A 219 -10.22 -19.40 21.17
CA SER A 219 -11.50 -20.01 20.77
C SER A 219 -11.39 -20.84 19.50
N ARG A 220 -10.49 -20.46 18.60
CA ARG A 220 -10.34 -21.08 17.28
C ARG A 220 -8.88 -21.18 16.88
N GLN A 221 -8.58 -22.22 16.11
CA GLN A 221 -7.35 -22.31 15.35
C GLN A 221 -7.63 -21.90 13.90
N VAL A 222 -6.65 -21.25 13.26
CA VAL A 222 -6.70 -20.92 11.82
C VAL A 222 -5.57 -21.63 11.11
N SER A 223 -5.77 -22.00 9.84
CA SER A 223 -4.76 -22.71 9.05
C SER A 223 -4.76 -22.24 7.60
N TYR A 224 -3.56 -22.12 7.04
CA TYR A 224 -3.35 -21.69 5.66
C TYR A 224 -2.27 -22.53 5.00
N SER A 225 -2.32 -22.61 3.67
CA SER A 225 -1.32 -23.31 2.88
C SER A 225 -0.47 -22.33 2.09
N PHE A 226 0.82 -22.64 1.95
CA PHE A 226 1.79 -21.84 1.19
C PHE A 226 2.78 -22.75 0.48
N GLN A 227 3.53 -22.19 -0.48
CA GLN A 227 4.66 -22.85 -1.10
C GLN A 227 5.96 -22.31 -0.49
N ALA A 228 6.86 -23.21 -0.10
CA ALA A 228 8.15 -22.81 0.44
C ALA A 228 8.98 -22.08 -0.64
N PRO A 229 9.62 -20.94 -0.30
CA PRO A 229 10.28 -20.09 -1.27
C PRO A 229 11.53 -20.75 -1.84
N TYR A 230 11.88 -20.36 -3.06
CA TYR A 230 13.04 -20.87 -3.73
C TYR A 230 14.34 -20.22 -3.24
N GLY A 231 14.30 -18.96 -2.80
CA GLY A 231 15.52 -18.18 -2.58
C GLY A 231 16.32 -18.02 -3.88
N ASN A 232 17.62 -17.77 -3.78
CA ASN A 232 18.52 -17.71 -4.93
C ASN A 232 18.69 -19.08 -5.63
N THR A 233 17.93 -19.33 -6.69
CA THR A 233 17.99 -20.57 -7.47
C THR A 233 17.65 -20.32 -8.94
N THR A 234 17.65 -21.38 -9.75
CA THR A 234 17.28 -21.27 -11.17
C THR A 234 15.79 -21.41 -11.47
N LYS A 235 14.95 -21.44 -10.43
CA LYS A 235 13.51 -21.68 -10.56
C LYS A 235 12.79 -20.42 -11.02
N THR A 236 11.86 -20.57 -11.95
CA THR A 236 11.07 -19.44 -12.45
C THR A 236 10.34 -18.73 -11.31
N THR A 237 10.54 -17.42 -11.24
CA THR A 237 9.86 -16.51 -10.30
C THR A 237 8.51 -16.12 -10.88
N ARG A 238 7.42 -16.28 -10.13
CA ARG A 238 6.09 -15.82 -10.52
C ARG A 238 5.52 -14.92 -9.43
N LEU A 239 5.13 -13.71 -9.76
CA LEU A 239 4.65 -12.76 -8.76
C LEU A 239 3.49 -11.90 -9.26
N ALA A 240 2.74 -11.37 -8.31
CA ALA A 240 1.83 -10.26 -8.53
C ALA A 240 2.49 -8.94 -8.11
N TYR A 241 2.33 -7.89 -8.92
CA TYR A 241 2.81 -6.54 -8.65
C TYR A 241 1.66 -5.55 -8.76
N PHE A 242 1.41 -4.82 -7.67
CA PHE A 242 0.35 -3.82 -7.53
C PHE A 242 0.70 -2.90 -6.36
N THR A 243 0.29 -1.64 -6.40
CA THR A 243 0.59 -0.64 -5.36
C THR A 243 -0.50 0.42 -5.33
N ASP A 244 -0.51 1.23 -4.27
CA ASP A 244 -1.47 2.33 -4.13
C ASP A 244 -2.91 1.80 -4.03
N ILE A 245 -3.07 0.78 -3.19
CA ILE A 245 -4.27 -0.06 -3.18
C ILE A 245 -5.36 0.50 -2.26
N GLY A 246 -4.98 0.98 -1.07
CA GLY A 246 -5.92 1.38 -0.02
C GLY A 246 -6.86 0.27 0.41
N THR A 247 -7.94 0.66 1.10
CA THR A 247 -8.91 -0.30 1.64
C THR A 247 -10.07 -0.53 0.65
N LYS A 248 -11.06 0.36 0.64
CA LYS A 248 -12.30 0.18 -0.14
C LYS A 248 -12.04 0.15 -1.64
N GLY A 249 -11.13 0.98 -2.13
CA GLY A 249 -10.73 1.00 -3.54
C GLY A 249 -9.99 -0.26 -3.98
N GLY A 250 -9.32 -0.94 -3.04
CA GLY A 250 -8.47 -2.10 -3.29
C GLY A 250 -9.19 -3.45 -3.35
N GLU A 251 -10.41 -3.54 -2.82
CA GLU A 251 -11.19 -4.80 -2.80
C GLU A 251 -11.33 -5.46 -4.19
N PRO A 252 -11.62 -4.73 -5.29
CA PRO A 252 -11.67 -5.32 -6.63
C PRO A 252 -10.35 -5.97 -7.08
N THR A 253 -9.19 -5.36 -6.78
CA THR A 253 -7.88 -5.91 -7.12
C THR A 253 -7.57 -7.17 -6.31
N ILE A 254 -7.90 -7.16 -5.01
CA ILE A 254 -7.75 -8.33 -4.14
C ILE A 254 -8.63 -9.48 -4.62
N ASN A 255 -9.89 -9.21 -4.95
CA ASN A 255 -10.81 -10.22 -5.49
C ASN A 255 -10.32 -10.81 -6.82
N ALA A 256 -9.77 -9.96 -7.71
CA ALA A 256 -9.22 -10.41 -8.98
C ALA A 256 -7.98 -11.31 -8.78
N LEU A 257 -7.06 -10.94 -7.88
CA LEU A 257 -5.91 -11.77 -7.52
C LEU A 257 -6.30 -13.08 -6.82
N MET A 258 -7.35 -13.06 -5.99
CA MET A 258 -7.88 -14.28 -5.35
C MET A 258 -8.38 -15.30 -6.39
N SER A 259 -8.94 -14.82 -7.51
CA SER A 259 -9.34 -15.68 -8.64
C SER A 259 -8.15 -16.27 -9.43
N ARG A 260 -6.93 -15.81 -9.16
CA ARG A 260 -5.69 -16.16 -9.86
C ARG A 260 -4.57 -16.64 -8.92
N LEU A 261 -4.92 -17.17 -7.76
CA LEU A 261 -3.96 -17.64 -6.75
C LEU A 261 -2.92 -18.63 -7.28
N ASP A 262 -3.21 -19.39 -8.33
CA ASP A 262 -2.26 -20.36 -8.91
C ASP A 262 -1.27 -19.73 -9.91
N ASP A 263 -1.49 -18.48 -10.34
CA ASP A 263 -0.69 -17.81 -11.37
C ASP A 263 0.58 -17.15 -10.81
N PHE A 264 0.65 -16.93 -9.50
CA PHE A 264 1.78 -16.29 -8.82
C PHE A 264 2.14 -17.00 -7.51
N ASP A 265 3.39 -16.86 -7.09
CA ASP A 265 3.93 -17.51 -5.89
C ASP A 265 4.03 -16.54 -4.70
N PHE A 266 4.23 -15.24 -4.97
CA PHE A 266 4.27 -14.17 -3.97
C PHE A 266 3.80 -12.83 -4.57
N MET A 267 3.69 -11.81 -3.74
CA MET A 267 3.20 -10.47 -4.11
C MET A 267 4.25 -9.42 -3.72
N ILE A 268 4.40 -8.38 -4.55
CA ILE A 268 5.19 -7.20 -4.22
C ILE A 268 4.36 -5.92 -4.34
N MET A 269 4.42 -5.07 -3.31
CA MET A 269 3.76 -3.77 -3.26
C MET A 269 4.72 -2.62 -2.97
N PRO A 270 5.11 -1.83 -3.99
CA PRO A 270 5.94 -0.64 -3.82
C PRO A 270 5.29 0.56 -3.11
N GLY A 271 4.90 0.41 -1.83
CA GLY A 271 4.41 1.50 -0.98
C GLY A 271 2.90 1.75 -1.06
N ASP A 272 2.45 2.70 -0.23
CA ASP A 272 1.08 3.17 -0.09
C ASP A 272 0.04 2.05 0.01
N GLN A 273 0.12 1.35 1.13
CA GLN A 273 -0.63 0.13 1.36
C GLN A 273 -2.07 0.46 1.72
N SER A 274 -2.25 1.18 2.82
CA SER A 274 -3.57 1.33 3.45
C SER A 274 -4.15 2.73 3.38
N TYR A 275 -3.33 3.75 3.13
CA TYR A 275 -3.69 5.17 3.28
C TYR A 275 -4.21 5.53 4.68
N CYS A 276 -3.90 4.70 5.68
CA CYS A 276 -4.36 4.90 7.04
C CYS A 276 -3.44 5.79 7.86
N GLU A 277 -2.25 6.19 7.36
CA GLU A 277 -1.41 7.23 7.96
C GLU A 277 -1.13 7.02 9.47
N GLY A 278 -1.00 5.74 9.87
CA GLY A 278 -0.76 5.30 11.25
C GLY A 278 -1.98 5.13 12.16
N TYR A 279 -3.20 5.26 11.63
CA TYR A 279 -4.44 4.90 12.32
C TYR A 279 -4.64 3.37 12.30
N SER A 280 -4.18 2.69 13.35
CA SER A 280 -4.13 1.22 13.38
C SER A 280 -5.46 0.51 13.12
N GLY A 281 -6.60 1.04 13.61
CA GLY A 281 -7.91 0.42 13.34
C GLY A 281 -8.32 0.48 11.86
N CYS A 282 -7.88 1.50 11.13
CA CYS A 282 -8.00 1.56 9.68
C CYS A 282 -7.07 0.53 9.03
N THR A 283 -5.83 0.44 9.50
CA THR A 283 -4.87 -0.50 8.90
C THR A 283 -5.22 -1.96 9.18
N ASP A 284 -5.88 -2.27 10.28
CA ASP A 284 -6.44 -3.59 10.52
C ASP A 284 -7.51 -3.95 9.49
N LYS A 285 -8.37 -3.01 9.10
CA LYS A 285 -9.35 -3.26 8.02
C LYS A 285 -8.66 -3.56 6.70
N PHE A 286 -7.60 -2.83 6.38
CA PHE A 286 -6.74 -3.13 5.23
C PHE A 286 -6.18 -4.55 5.31
N MET A 287 -5.58 -4.93 6.43
CA MET A 287 -5.00 -6.27 6.58
C MET A 287 -6.02 -7.38 6.59
N GLN A 288 -7.22 -7.17 7.13
CA GLN A 288 -8.31 -8.12 7.04
C GLN A 288 -8.76 -8.33 5.59
N LEU A 289 -8.78 -7.26 4.79
CA LEU A 289 -9.07 -7.34 3.36
C LEU A 289 -7.96 -8.10 2.60
N LEU A 290 -6.69 -7.86 2.95
CA LEU A 290 -5.53 -8.48 2.30
C LEU A 290 -5.25 -9.92 2.76
N GLN A 291 -5.62 -10.29 3.99
CA GLN A 291 -5.32 -11.57 4.64
C GLN A 291 -5.66 -12.81 3.79
N PRO A 292 -6.78 -12.89 3.03
CA PRO A 292 -7.06 -14.03 2.16
C PRO A 292 -5.94 -14.33 1.15
N LEU A 293 -5.22 -13.30 0.69
CA LEU A 293 -4.03 -13.44 -0.15
C LEU A 293 -2.76 -13.62 0.71
N ALA A 294 -2.50 -12.67 1.61
CA ALA A 294 -1.22 -12.57 2.31
C ALA A 294 -0.95 -13.71 3.29
N ALA A 295 -1.99 -14.42 3.78
CA ALA A 295 -1.80 -15.62 4.59
C ALA A 295 -1.33 -16.84 3.77
N GLN A 296 -1.45 -16.81 2.45
CA GLN A 296 -1.12 -17.94 1.56
C GLN A 296 0.06 -17.63 0.62
N LYS A 297 0.24 -16.35 0.28
CA LYS A 297 1.24 -15.85 -0.65
C LYS A 297 2.11 -14.84 0.08
N PRO A 298 3.44 -15.02 0.09
CA PRO A 298 4.33 -14.05 0.71
C PRO A 298 4.08 -12.64 0.19
N TYR A 299 3.99 -11.69 1.11
CA TYR A 299 3.68 -10.30 0.84
C TYR A 299 4.92 -9.46 1.14
N MET A 300 5.58 -9.00 0.08
CA MET A 300 6.73 -8.11 0.15
C MET A 300 6.32 -6.68 -0.20
N TYR A 301 6.96 -5.69 0.41
CA TYR A 301 6.56 -4.30 0.24
C TYR A 301 7.74 -3.33 0.38
N ALA A 302 7.62 -2.17 -0.28
CA ALA A 302 8.38 -0.97 0.06
C ALA A 302 7.47 -0.02 0.87
N THR A 303 8.02 1.09 1.37
CA THR A 303 7.26 2.11 2.08
C THR A 303 7.03 3.33 1.19
N GLY A 304 5.78 3.81 1.14
CA GLY A 304 5.40 5.07 0.50
C GLY A 304 5.18 6.19 1.50
N ASN A 305 4.79 7.36 1.01
CA ASN A 305 4.56 8.53 1.87
C ASN A 305 3.45 8.27 2.88
N HIS A 306 2.42 7.48 2.54
CA HIS A 306 1.33 7.18 3.48
C HIS A 306 1.73 6.19 4.59
N GLU A 307 2.89 5.54 4.50
CA GLU A 307 3.49 4.81 5.62
C GLU A 307 4.37 5.69 6.52
N GLY A 308 4.83 6.85 6.03
CA GLY A 308 5.72 7.76 6.75
C GLY A 308 5.21 8.30 8.10
N PRO A 309 3.92 8.65 8.24
CA PRO A 309 3.36 9.15 9.49
C PRO A 309 3.70 8.24 10.68
N TRP A 310 4.01 8.87 11.82
CA TRP A 310 4.47 8.18 13.03
C TRP A 310 5.74 7.36 12.82
N ASN A 311 6.64 7.83 11.96
CA ASN A 311 7.93 7.18 11.72
C ASN A 311 7.74 5.70 11.34
N PHE A 312 6.84 5.43 10.38
CA PHE A 312 6.64 4.08 9.86
C PHE A 312 6.23 3.07 10.93
N THR A 313 5.68 3.50 12.08
CA THR A 313 5.43 2.64 13.24
C THR A 313 4.58 1.43 12.87
N TYR A 314 3.54 1.63 12.05
CA TYR A 314 2.68 0.53 11.64
C TYR A 314 3.47 -0.57 10.91
N VAL A 315 4.20 -0.21 9.85
CA VAL A 315 4.95 -1.20 9.06
C VAL A 315 6.13 -1.79 9.84
N ARG A 316 6.85 -0.99 10.65
CA ARG A 316 7.94 -1.48 11.53
C ARG A 316 7.48 -2.54 12.53
N THR A 317 6.22 -2.46 12.96
CA THR A 317 5.66 -3.35 14.00
C THR A 317 4.91 -4.53 13.41
N ASN A 318 4.04 -4.30 12.43
CA ASN A 318 3.14 -5.32 11.88
C ASN A 318 3.76 -6.14 10.77
N MET A 319 4.71 -5.59 10.02
CA MET A 319 5.20 -6.23 8.82
C MET A 319 6.63 -6.75 9.04
N TYR A 320 6.98 -7.83 8.35
CA TYR A 320 8.34 -8.36 8.35
C TYR A 320 9.07 -7.93 7.07
N TRP A 321 10.20 -7.24 7.23
CA TRP A 321 11.17 -7.04 6.15
C TRP A 321 12.52 -7.70 6.52
N PRO A 322 13.20 -8.36 5.58
CA PRO A 322 14.44 -9.09 5.81
C PRO A 322 15.68 -8.19 5.84
N VAL A 323 15.70 -7.19 6.74
CA VAL A 323 16.85 -6.27 6.87
C VAL A 323 18.11 -6.98 7.32
N ASN A 324 18.00 -7.97 8.21
CA ASN A 324 19.17 -8.70 8.68
C ASN A 324 19.72 -9.66 7.61
N GLU A 325 18.84 -10.33 6.87
CA GLU A 325 19.20 -11.23 5.78
C GLU A 325 19.83 -10.50 4.59
N SER A 326 19.41 -9.26 4.35
CA SER A 326 19.99 -8.39 3.31
C SER A 326 21.22 -7.59 3.77
N GLY A 327 21.65 -7.74 5.03
CA GLY A 327 22.78 -6.99 5.59
C GLY A 327 22.50 -5.49 5.79
N ALA A 328 21.24 -5.06 5.72
CA ALA A 328 20.82 -3.71 6.06
C ALA A 328 20.86 -3.49 7.59
N ALA A 329 20.85 -2.22 8.00
CA ALA A 329 20.75 -1.88 9.42
C ALA A 329 19.43 -2.39 10.01
N PRO A 330 19.38 -2.83 11.29
CA PRO A 330 18.15 -3.36 11.89
C PRO A 330 16.93 -2.42 11.86
N ASP A 331 17.18 -1.12 11.77
CA ASP A 331 16.17 -0.07 11.69
C ASP A 331 15.96 0.49 10.28
N ALA A 332 16.61 -0.08 9.26
CA ALA A 332 16.46 0.31 7.87
C ALA A 332 15.01 0.11 7.38
N LEU A 333 14.65 0.92 6.39
CA LEU A 333 13.38 0.85 5.66
C LEU A 333 13.59 0.34 4.22
N TRP A 334 14.71 -0.31 3.99
CA TRP A 334 15.16 -0.85 2.72
C TRP A 334 15.80 -2.22 2.97
N TYR A 335 15.71 -3.08 1.98
CA TYR A 335 16.23 -4.44 2.04
C TYR A 335 16.28 -5.02 0.63
N SER A 336 16.90 -6.19 0.50
CA SER A 336 16.90 -6.98 -0.72
C SER A 336 16.45 -8.40 -0.43
N ILE A 337 15.95 -9.10 -1.45
CA ILE A 337 15.68 -10.54 -1.41
C ILE A 337 16.12 -11.19 -2.72
N ASP A 338 16.45 -12.47 -2.64
CA ASP A 338 16.53 -13.33 -3.81
C ASP A 338 15.32 -14.26 -3.86
N GLU A 339 14.71 -14.40 -5.03
CA GLU A 339 13.69 -15.42 -5.28
C GLU A 339 13.77 -15.86 -6.74
N GLY A 340 14.10 -17.13 -6.98
CA GLY A 340 14.45 -17.63 -8.31
C GLY A 340 15.70 -16.93 -8.86
N PRO A 341 15.76 -16.63 -10.17
CA PRO A 341 16.90 -15.95 -10.79
C PRO A 341 16.88 -14.43 -10.58
N VAL A 342 16.08 -13.92 -9.64
CA VAL A 342 15.84 -12.48 -9.48
C VAL A 342 16.34 -12.00 -8.13
N HIS A 343 17.15 -10.95 -8.16
CA HIS A 343 17.50 -10.13 -7.03
C HIS A 343 16.60 -8.89 -7.03
N PHE A 344 15.78 -8.78 -5.98
CA PHE A 344 14.89 -7.64 -5.76
C PHE A 344 15.51 -6.71 -4.73
N VAL A 345 15.50 -5.41 -5.02
CA VAL A 345 15.97 -4.36 -4.11
C VAL A 345 14.80 -3.44 -3.80
N MET A 346 14.41 -3.35 -2.53
CA MET A 346 13.36 -2.45 -2.05
C MET A 346 14.01 -1.24 -1.39
N MET A 347 13.85 -0.09 -2.01
CA MET A 347 14.36 1.20 -1.53
C MET A 347 13.25 2.02 -0.87
N ASN A 348 13.66 3.01 -0.08
CA ASN A 348 12.74 3.97 0.51
C ASN A 348 13.28 5.40 0.29
N TYR A 349 12.46 6.24 -0.34
CA TYR A 349 12.77 7.65 -0.59
C TYR A 349 12.16 8.62 0.42
N GLU A 350 11.18 8.17 1.19
CA GLU A 350 10.42 9.02 2.08
C GLU A 350 11.25 9.50 3.28
N ASN A 351 12.36 8.82 3.59
CA ASN A 351 13.35 9.32 4.56
C ASN A 351 14.21 10.49 4.04
N TYR A 352 14.07 10.87 2.76
CA TYR A 352 14.94 11.85 2.08
C TYR A 352 14.22 13.13 1.72
N LEU A 353 12.90 13.04 1.53
CA LEU A 353 12.11 14.15 1.06
C LEU A 353 11.68 15.01 2.23
N GLU A 354 11.79 16.33 2.05
CA GLU A 354 11.28 17.29 3.01
C GLU A 354 9.76 17.33 2.91
N TYR A 355 9.09 16.93 4.00
CA TYR A 355 7.65 17.14 4.13
C TYR A 355 7.38 18.51 4.74
N PRO A 356 6.37 19.25 4.25
CA PRO A 356 5.95 20.51 4.86
C PRO A 356 5.63 20.35 6.35
N ASP A 357 5.99 21.35 7.16
CA ASP A 357 5.57 21.44 8.56
C ASP A 357 4.04 21.35 8.67
N GLY A 358 3.51 20.43 9.48
CA GLY A 358 2.08 20.20 9.64
C GLY A 358 1.67 18.72 9.50
N GLU A 359 0.62 18.45 8.73
CA GLU A 359 -0.09 17.16 8.56
C GLU A 359 0.81 15.97 8.21
N TRP A 360 1.98 16.23 7.60
CA TRP A 360 2.96 15.24 7.15
C TRP A 360 4.30 15.36 7.89
N SER A 361 4.35 16.18 8.95
CA SER A 361 5.52 16.27 9.80
C SER A 361 5.79 14.89 10.38
N MET A 362 6.86 14.26 9.90
CA MET A 362 7.41 13.09 10.55
C MET A 362 7.75 13.51 11.98
N THR A 363 6.87 13.16 12.92
CA THR A 363 6.89 13.65 14.31
C THR A 363 8.20 13.33 15.05
N SER A 364 9.01 12.46 14.44
CA SER A 364 10.43 12.28 14.71
C SER A 364 11.13 11.94 13.40
N ALA A 365 12.36 12.43 13.19
CA ALA A 365 13.23 11.87 12.16
C ALA A 365 13.27 10.34 12.33
N ALA A 366 13.10 9.59 11.26
CA ALA A 366 13.19 8.13 11.34
C ALA A 366 14.55 7.74 11.96
N PRO A 367 14.60 6.77 12.89
CA PRO A 367 15.81 6.44 13.62
C PRO A 367 16.93 6.00 12.64
N ILE A 368 18.12 6.56 12.90
CA ILE A 368 19.53 6.28 12.53
C ILE A 368 19.87 5.88 11.08
N SER A 369 18.98 5.21 10.37
CA SER A 369 19.06 4.88 8.96
C SER A 369 18.96 6.14 8.07
N THR A 370 20.11 6.81 7.91
CA THR A 370 20.27 8.03 7.10
C THR A 370 20.37 7.73 5.60
N TYR A 371 20.16 8.75 4.76
CA TYR A 371 20.39 8.67 3.31
C TYR A 371 21.76 8.07 2.93
N PRO A 372 22.90 8.56 3.49
CA PRO A 372 24.19 7.90 3.29
C PRO A 372 24.21 6.42 3.63
N GLY A 373 23.46 6.01 4.66
CA GLY A 373 23.34 4.61 5.06
C GLY A 373 22.65 3.73 4.01
N GLN A 374 21.60 4.22 3.34
CA GLN A 374 20.95 3.45 2.28
C GLN A 374 21.84 3.36 1.05
N VAL A 375 22.46 4.46 0.63
CA VAL A 375 23.33 4.46 -0.56
C VAL A 375 24.55 3.57 -0.35
N GLU A 376 25.16 3.61 0.84
CA GLU A 376 26.29 2.73 1.19
C GLU A 376 25.86 1.25 1.21
N TRP A 377 24.75 0.93 1.89
CA TRP A 377 24.20 -0.44 1.88
C TRP A 377 23.87 -0.89 0.46
N LEU A 378 23.22 -0.05 -0.34
CA LEU A 378 22.81 -0.35 -1.71
C LEU A 378 24.05 -0.66 -2.57
N ARG A 379 25.13 0.12 -2.44
CA ARG A 379 26.37 -0.18 -3.15
C ARG A 379 26.94 -1.54 -2.73
N GLN A 380 26.95 -1.86 -1.43
CA GLN A 380 27.46 -3.14 -0.93
C GLN A 380 26.62 -4.34 -1.39
N ASP A 381 25.29 -4.20 -1.36
CA ASP A 381 24.32 -5.20 -1.83
C ASP A 381 24.47 -5.44 -3.34
N LEU A 382 24.52 -4.36 -4.13
CA LEU A 382 24.72 -4.43 -5.58
C LEU A 382 26.11 -4.94 -5.97
N ASP A 383 27.16 -4.65 -5.20
CA ASP A 383 28.49 -5.25 -5.37
C ASP A 383 28.46 -6.77 -5.15
N ALA A 384 27.71 -7.24 -4.14
CA ALA A 384 27.51 -8.66 -3.90
C ALA A 384 26.72 -9.33 -5.02
N PHE A 385 25.68 -8.66 -5.50
CA PHE A 385 24.93 -9.09 -6.67
C PHE A 385 25.80 -9.14 -7.94
N ALA A 386 26.62 -8.12 -8.21
CA ALA A 386 27.51 -8.07 -9.36
C ALA A 386 28.47 -9.26 -9.41
N ARG A 387 29.08 -9.62 -8.27
CA ARG A 387 29.93 -10.81 -8.14
C ARG A 387 29.18 -12.11 -8.47
N ARG A 388 27.91 -12.23 -8.08
CA ARG A 388 27.08 -13.37 -8.47
C ARG A 388 26.79 -13.36 -9.98
N ARG A 389 26.46 -12.19 -10.52
CA ARG A 389 26.14 -11.99 -11.94
C ARG A 389 27.35 -12.21 -12.85
N GLU A 390 28.59 -12.04 -12.38
CA GLU A 390 29.79 -12.45 -13.10
C GLU A 390 29.84 -13.97 -13.37
N HIS A 391 29.26 -14.77 -12.48
CA HIS A 391 29.18 -16.23 -12.62
C HIS A 391 27.89 -16.70 -13.30
N ASP A 392 26.79 -15.97 -13.11
CA ASP A 392 25.50 -16.20 -13.77
C ASP A 392 25.01 -14.89 -14.42
N PRO A 393 25.38 -14.60 -15.68
CA PRO A 393 25.07 -13.34 -16.35
C PRO A 393 23.56 -13.13 -16.59
N ASP A 394 22.77 -14.18 -16.42
CA ASP A 394 21.34 -14.20 -16.67
C ASP A 394 20.53 -13.77 -15.43
N LEU A 395 21.15 -13.63 -14.24
CA LEU A 395 20.48 -13.14 -13.02
C LEU A 395 19.86 -11.76 -13.19
N TRP A 396 18.59 -11.59 -12.82
CA TRP A 396 17.82 -10.35 -12.93
C TRP A 396 17.99 -9.42 -11.75
N LEU A 397 18.05 -8.12 -12.04
CA LEU A 397 18.05 -7.05 -11.04
C LEU A 397 16.79 -6.21 -11.22
N ILE A 398 15.89 -6.29 -10.26
CA ILE A 398 14.66 -5.52 -10.24
C ILE A 398 14.71 -4.60 -9.02
N VAL A 399 14.75 -3.30 -9.28
CA VAL A 399 14.76 -2.30 -8.21
C VAL A 399 13.36 -1.74 -8.06
N LEU A 400 12.93 -1.55 -6.81
CA LEU A 400 11.62 -1.02 -6.48
C LEU A 400 11.76 0.10 -5.46
N ALA A 401 10.98 1.15 -5.66
CA ALA A 401 10.74 2.17 -4.65
C ALA A 401 9.34 2.74 -4.87
N HIS A 402 8.80 3.43 -3.88
CA HIS A 402 7.46 3.98 -4.02
C HIS A 402 7.37 5.04 -5.13
N ARG A 403 8.28 6.03 -5.13
CA ARG A 403 8.22 7.11 -6.13
C ARG A 403 8.87 6.72 -7.47
N PRO A 404 8.28 7.18 -8.58
CA PRO A 404 8.89 7.02 -9.89
C PRO A 404 10.16 7.84 -10.02
N ILE A 405 11.10 7.33 -10.81
CA ILE A 405 12.24 8.12 -11.28
C ILE A 405 11.88 8.86 -12.58
N VAL A 406 11.04 8.29 -13.44
CA VAL A 406 10.45 8.96 -14.61
C VAL A 406 8.92 8.99 -14.49
N CYS A 407 8.28 10.16 -14.61
CA CYS A 407 6.82 10.23 -14.68
C CYS A 407 6.32 11.45 -15.46
N ASN A 408 5.09 11.36 -15.96
CA ASN A 408 4.56 12.29 -16.97
C ASN A 408 3.21 12.91 -16.59
N VAL A 409 3.03 13.25 -15.30
CA VAL A 409 1.87 14.03 -14.83
C VAL A 409 2.29 15.44 -14.46
N ASN A 410 1.34 16.39 -14.44
CA ASN A 410 1.63 17.79 -14.14
C ASN A 410 1.68 18.05 -12.62
N SER A 411 2.60 17.37 -11.92
CA SER A 411 2.75 17.46 -10.47
C SER A 411 4.17 17.85 -10.05
N SER A 412 4.32 18.34 -8.80
CA SER A 412 5.65 18.56 -8.22
C SER A 412 6.45 17.27 -8.08
N ASP A 413 5.80 16.12 -7.92
CA ASP A 413 6.48 14.83 -7.83
C ASP A 413 7.25 14.53 -9.12
N CYS A 414 6.66 14.83 -10.28
CA CYS A 414 7.32 14.62 -11.58
C CYS A 414 8.26 15.76 -11.99
N GLN A 415 7.96 16.99 -11.61
CA GLN A 415 8.75 18.17 -12.05
C GLN A 415 9.93 18.48 -11.13
N ARG A 416 9.90 18.03 -9.88
CA ARG A 416 10.93 18.31 -8.86
C ARG A 416 11.54 17.02 -8.30
N ASP A 417 10.71 16.12 -7.74
CA ASP A 417 11.24 15.01 -6.94
C ASP A 417 11.86 13.91 -7.81
N ALA A 418 11.17 13.49 -8.87
CA ALA A 418 11.67 12.50 -9.83
C ALA A 418 13.05 12.89 -10.44
N PRO A 419 13.28 14.14 -10.92
CA PRO A 419 14.60 14.58 -11.37
C PRO A 419 15.71 14.52 -10.32
N GLU A 420 15.43 14.75 -9.04
CA GLU A 420 16.44 14.64 -7.97
C GLU A 420 16.74 13.17 -7.64
N LEU A 421 15.70 12.34 -7.51
CA LEU A 421 15.85 10.89 -7.28
C LEU A 421 16.64 10.21 -8.40
N ILE A 422 16.39 10.62 -9.64
CA ILE A 422 17.14 10.19 -10.82
C ILE A 422 18.64 10.44 -10.66
N LYS A 423 19.06 11.64 -10.24
CA LYS A 423 20.50 12.00 -10.20
C LYS A 423 21.26 11.12 -9.23
N GLU A 424 20.60 10.71 -8.17
CA GLU A 424 21.17 9.97 -7.06
C GLU A 424 21.22 8.46 -7.31
N VAL A 425 20.10 7.87 -7.72
CA VAL A 425 19.94 6.40 -7.78
C VAL A 425 20.25 5.85 -9.17
N PHE A 426 19.93 6.58 -10.23
CA PHE A 426 20.10 6.11 -11.60
C PHE A 426 21.57 5.76 -11.95
N PRO A 427 22.61 6.48 -11.46
CA PRO A 427 23.99 6.05 -11.68
C PRO A 427 24.26 4.63 -11.20
N LEU A 428 23.70 4.22 -10.06
CA LEU A 428 23.82 2.84 -9.56
C LEU A 428 23.02 1.86 -10.42
N LEU A 429 21.80 2.23 -10.83
CA LEU A 429 21.00 1.39 -11.73
C LEU A 429 21.73 1.13 -13.06
N LEU A 430 22.46 2.12 -13.57
CA LEU A 430 23.29 1.98 -14.77
C LEU A 430 24.54 1.14 -14.52
N GLU A 431 25.29 1.46 -13.45
CA GLU A 431 26.54 0.79 -13.08
C GLU A 431 26.32 -0.73 -12.94
N TYR A 432 25.23 -1.12 -12.28
CA TYR A 432 24.88 -2.51 -12.02
C TYR A 432 23.92 -3.14 -13.04
N LYS A 433 23.53 -2.38 -14.08
CA LYS A 433 22.67 -2.82 -15.18
C LYS A 433 21.34 -3.38 -14.67
N ALA A 434 20.59 -2.55 -13.93
CA ALA A 434 19.23 -2.89 -13.52
C ALA A 434 18.36 -3.19 -14.74
N ASP A 435 17.59 -4.27 -14.67
CA ASP A 435 16.72 -4.71 -15.76
C ASP A 435 15.37 -3.98 -15.71
N MET A 436 14.87 -3.72 -14.50
CA MET A 436 13.56 -3.12 -14.25
C MET A 436 13.60 -2.14 -13.09
N TYR A 437 12.72 -1.14 -13.15
CA TYR A 437 12.37 -0.28 -12.03
C TYR A 437 10.84 -0.27 -11.80
N TRP A 438 10.37 -0.66 -10.63
CA TRP A 438 8.94 -0.73 -10.30
C TRP A 438 8.55 0.26 -9.22
N CYS A 439 7.45 0.98 -9.43
CA CYS A 439 7.00 2.03 -8.53
C CYS A 439 5.49 2.27 -8.55
N GLY A 440 5.03 3.13 -7.66
CA GLY A 440 3.65 3.57 -7.50
C GLY A 440 3.58 5.09 -7.46
N HIS A 441 2.94 5.63 -6.42
CA HIS A 441 2.86 7.05 -6.05
C HIS A 441 2.02 7.90 -7.00
N VAL A 442 2.38 7.88 -8.28
CA VAL A 442 1.57 8.51 -9.32
C VAL A 442 0.49 7.51 -9.70
N HIS A 443 -0.78 7.90 -9.48
CA HIS A 443 -1.94 7.04 -9.66
C HIS A 443 -2.30 6.78 -11.14
N VAL A 444 -1.36 6.18 -11.87
CA VAL A 444 -1.43 5.77 -13.28
C VAL A 444 -0.86 4.37 -13.47
N TYR A 445 -1.29 3.72 -14.56
CA TYR A 445 -0.41 2.78 -15.24
C TYR A 445 0.49 3.57 -16.18
N GLU A 446 1.79 3.41 -16.07
CA GLU A 446 2.70 3.93 -17.08
C GLU A 446 3.86 2.97 -17.32
N ARG A 447 4.13 2.68 -18.60
CA ARG A 447 5.34 1.94 -18.99
C ARG A 447 6.27 2.85 -19.76
N ILE A 448 7.47 3.03 -19.21
CA ILE A 448 8.53 3.81 -19.80
C ILE A 448 9.51 2.86 -20.49
N HIS A 449 9.77 3.11 -21.77
CA HIS A 449 10.79 2.42 -22.55
C HIS A 449 12.20 2.61 -21.95
N PRO A 450 13.18 1.75 -22.27
CA PRO A 450 14.57 1.97 -21.88
C PRO A 450 15.09 3.28 -22.45
N ILE A 451 15.35 4.26 -21.59
CA ILE A 451 15.87 5.58 -21.97
C ILE A 451 17.19 5.91 -21.31
N SER A 452 18.03 6.62 -22.07
CA SER A 452 19.21 7.29 -21.54
C SER A 452 18.76 8.46 -20.68
N ASN A 453 19.11 8.47 -19.40
CA ASN A 453 18.77 9.61 -18.54
C ASN A 453 19.54 10.89 -18.90
N ALA A 454 20.72 10.78 -19.52
CA ALA A 454 21.50 11.97 -19.92
C ALA A 454 20.87 12.71 -21.10
N THR A 455 20.18 11.99 -21.99
CA THR A 455 19.66 12.55 -23.25
C THR A 455 18.13 12.43 -23.39
N GLY A 456 17.47 11.63 -22.55
CA GLY A 456 16.06 11.25 -22.70
C GLY A 456 15.80 10.32 -23.90
N GLU A 457 16.85 9.89 -24.60
CA GLU A 457 16.73 9.17 -25.86
C GLU A 457 16.41 7.70 -25.65
N LEU A 458 15.53 7.20 -26.51
CA LEU A 458 15.15 5.80 -26.58
C LEU A 458 16.30 4.94 -27.08
N CYS A 459 16.43 3.76 -26.47
CA CYS A 459 17.18 2.67 -27.06
C CYS A 459 16.42 2.06 -28.25
N SER A 460 16.41 2.75 -29.39
CA SER A 460 15.62 2.36 -30.57
C SER A 460 15.99 0.95 -31.08
N ASP A 461 17.26 0.54 -30.97
CA ASP A 461 17.73 -0.76 -31.46
C ASP A 461 17.36 -1.95 -30.56
N CYS A 462 17.07 -1.72 -29.27
CA CYS A 462 16.62 -2.78 -28.37
C CYS A 462 15.10 -2.96 -28.35
N ILE A 463 14.33 -1.99 -28.87
CA ILE A 463 12.87 -2.03 -28.91
C ILE A 463 12.40 -2.74 -30.18
N ARG A 464 11.61 -3.81 -30.03
CA ARG A 464 11.08 -4.64 -31.12
C ARG A 464 9.58 -4.86 -30.95
N ASN A 465 8.95 -5.44 -31.97
CA ASN A 465 7.54 -5.82 -31.97
C ASN A 465 6.62 -4.69 -31.50
N HIS A 466 6.76 -3.51 -32.10
CA HIS A 466 5.94 -2.34 -31.76
C HIS A 466 5.98 -1.98 -30.26
N GLY A 467 7.15 -2.08 -29.63
CA GLY A 467 7.32 -1.68 -28.23
C GLY A 467 6.99 -2.76 -27.21
N THR A 468 6.75 -4.01 -27.61
CA THR A 468 6.37 -5.11 -26.70
C THR A 468 7.48 -6.12 -26.42
N LEU A 469 8.63 -5.99 -27.10
CA LEU A 469 9.80 -6.84 -26.88
C LEU A 469 11.04 -5.96 -26.73
N TYR A 470 11.76 -6.14 -25.63
CA TYR A 470 13.07 -5.54 -25.40
C TYR A 470 14.15 -6.62 -25.46
N VAL A 471 15.18 -6.42 -26.27
CA VAL A 471 16.30 -7.37 -26.39
C VAL A 471 17.56 -6.70 -25.86
N LYS A 472 18.10 -7.21 -24.75
CA LYS A 472 19.31 -6.68 -24.08
C LYS A 472 19.27 -5.15 -23.90
N PRO A 473 18.21 -4.59 -23.29
CA PRO A 473 18.13 -3.15 -23.11
C PRO A 473 19.30 -2.67 -22.22
N PRO A 474 19.98 -1.56 -22.57
CA PRO A 474 21.09 -1.02 -21.79
C PRO A 474 20.61 -0.22 -20.56
N TYR A 475 19.30 0.06 -20.47
CA TYR A 475 18.66 0.84 -19.43
C TYR A 475 17.46 0.05 -18.87
N PRO A 476 17.10 0.23 -17.59
CA PRO A 476 15.94 -0.43 -17.03
C PRO A 476 14.65 -0.01 -17.75
N VAL A 477 13.72 -0.94 -17.89
CA VAL A 477 12.32 -0.59 -18.21
C VAL A 477 11.66 -0.18 -16.90
N GLN A 478 11.04 0.99 -16.85
CA GLN A 478 10.26 1.41 -15.70
C GLN A 478 8.77 1.12 -15.90
N THR A 479 8.11 0.64 -14.85
CA THR A 479 6.65 0.59 -14.77
C THR A 479 6.15 1.29 -13.52
N VAL A 480 5.22 2.21 -13.70
CA VAL A 480 4.37 2.80 -12.66
C VAL A 480 3.07 2.01 -12.65
N ASN A 481 2.65 1.50 -11.48
CA ASN A 481 1.39 0.77 -11.34
C ASN A 481 0.60 1.24 -10.11
N GLY A 482 0.38 2.56 -10.00
CA GLY A 482 -0.28 3.21 -8.85
C GLY A 482 -1.81 3.20 -8.90
N ILE A 483 -2.40 2.18 -9.51
CA ILE A 483 -3.81 2.17 -9.92
C ILE A 483 -4.60 1.06 -9.21
N ALA A 484 -3.97 0.31 -8.30
CA ALA A 484 -4.51 -0.91 -7.75
C ALA A 484 -5.78 -0.69 -6.91
N GLY A 485 -6.06 0.53 -6.44
CA GLY A 485 -7.34 0.79 -5.80
C GLY A 485 -7.60 2.21 -5.34
N ARG A 486 -6.57 2.98 -4.95
CA ARG A 486 -6.77 4.37 -4.52
C ARG A 486 -7.23 5.19 -5.72
N ALA A 487 -8.50 5.60 -5.68
CA ALA A 487 -9.10 6.43 -6.71
C ALA A 487 -8.71 7.90 -6.51
N VAL A 488 -7.99 8.45 -7.50
CA VAL A 488 -8.11 9.82 -8.05
C VAL A 488 -8.38 10.98 -7.09
N ALA A 489 -7.81 11.01 -5.88
CA ALA A 489 -7.81 12.26 -5.09
C ALA A 489 -6.94 13.37 -5.74
N ASP A 490 -6.19 13.04 -6.80
CA ASP A 490 -5.25 13.91 -7.52
C ASP A 490 -5.79 14.34 -8.90
N ASP A 491 -7.07 14.69 -8.97
CA ASP A 491 -7.77 15.16 -10.19
C ASP A 491 -7.06 16.33 -10.91
N ASP A 492 -6.24 17.11 -10.20
CA ASP A 492 -5.68 18.37 -10.72
C ASP A 492 -4.45 18.15 -11.63
N ASP A 493 -3.83 16.96 -11.61
CA ASP A 493 -2.56 16.69 -12.30
C ASP A 493 -2.73 16.07 -13.70
N PHE A 494 -3.96 15.66 -14.04
CA PHE A 494 -4.28 14.97 -15.30
C PHE A 494 -4.86 15.92 -16.34
N THR A 495 -4.32 15.88 -17.56
CA THR A 495 -4.83 16.64 -18.70
C THR A 495 -5.44 15.68 -19.72
N PRO A 496 -6.78 15.59 -19.84
CA PRO A 496 -7.43 14.77 -20.85
C PRO A 496 -6.94 15.10 -22.26
N GLY A 497 -6.56 14.09 -23.04
CA GLY A 497 -6.03 14.27 -24.39
C GLY A 497 -4.58 14.77 -24.47
N ALA A 498 -3.83 14.71 -23.36
CA ALA A 498 -2.39 14.98 -23.36
C ALA A 498 -1.64 14.05 -24.32
N THR A 499 -0.64 14.62 -24.98
CA THR A 499 0.36 13.86 -25.74
C THR A 499 1.55 13.60 -24.85
N TYR A 500 1.97 12.34 -24.77
CA TYR A 500 3.13 11.93 -23.97
C TYR A 500 4.39 11.84 -24.84
N PRO A 501 5.58 11.99 -24.25
CA PRO A 501 6.84 11.77 -24.96
C PRO A 501 6.92 10.35 -25.56
N ASP A 502 7.70 10.18 -26.64
CA ASP A 502 7.81 8.91 -27.36
C ASP A 502 8.33 7.74 -26.49
N TYR A 503 8.99 8.05 -25.37
CA TYR A 503 9.44 7.04 -24.41
C TYR A 503 8.33 6.44 -23.54
N VAL A 504 7.14 7.04 -23.55
CA VAL A 504 5.96 6.52 -22.85
C VAL A 504 5.27 5.50 -23.76
N ALA A 505 5.52 4.22 -23.50
CA ALA A 505 4.98 3.13 -24.31
C ALA A 505 3.47 2.94 -24.11
N LYS A 506 3.03 3.13 -22.86
CA LYS A 506 1.64 3.02 -22.41
C LYS A 506 1.39 3.98 -21.26
N HIS A 507 0.21 4.58 -21.27
CA HIS A 507 -0.29 5.44 -20.21
C HIS A 507 -1.78 5.16 -20.03
N TYR A 508 -2.20 4.86 -18.80
CA TYR A 508 -3.61 4.79 -18.42
C TYR A 508 -3.78 5.54 -17.11
N SER A 509 -4.56 6.62 -17.12
CA SER A 509 -4.93 7.32 -15.89
C SER A 509 -5.97 6.52 -15.10
N SER A 510 -5.91 6.62 -13.78
CA SER A 510 -6.98 6.17 -12.88
C SER A 510 -8.33 6.86 -13.18
N ILE A 511 -8.36 8.00 -13.88
CA ILE A 511 -9.60 8.64 -14.35
C ILE A 511 -10.26 7.83 -15.47
N ASP A 512 -9.47 7.50 -16.50
CA ASP A 512 -9.96 6.79 -17.68
C ASP A 512 -10.25 5.31 -17.37
N TYR A 513 -9.52 4.76 -16.41
CA TYR A 513 -9.63 3.40 -15.94
C TYR A 513 -9.61 3.37 -14.40
N PRO A 514 -10.74 3.67 -13.74
CA PRO A 514 -10.84 3.70 -12.28
C PRO A 514 -10.57 2.37 -11.56
N TYR A 515 -10.19 1.34 -12.30
CA TYR A 515 -9.91 -0.01 -11.80
C TYR A 515 -8.71 -0.64 -12.51
N ALA A 516 -7.59 0.06 -12.62
CA ALA A 516 -6.44 -0.50 -13.33
C ALA A 516 -5.56 -1.29 -12.32
N GLY A 517 -5.61 -2.61 -12.44
CA GLY A 517 -5.46 -3.50 -11.29
C GLY A 517 -4.03 -3.88 -10.94
N TYR A 518 -3.57 -5.01 -11.48
CA TYR A 518 -2.38 -5.70 -11.04
C TYR A 518 -1.62 -6.24 -12.25
N ALA A 519 -0.32 -6.42 -12.08
CA ALA A 519 0.51 -7.13 -13.04
C ALA A 519 0.80 -8.53 -12.53
N LEU A 520 0.81 -9.50 -13.45
CA LEU A 520 1.43 -10.80 -13.23
C LEU A 520 2.74 -10.85 -14.00
N VAL A 521 3.81 -11.17 -13.28
CA VAL A 521 5.16 -11.19 -13.81
C VAL A 521 5.75 -12.58 -13.65
N GLN A 522 6.32 -13.10 -14.73
CA GLN A 522 7.04 -14.37 -14.74
C GLN A 522 8.46 -14.13 -15.22
N VAL A 523 9.45 -14.57 -14.45
CA VAL A 523 10.87 -14.40 -14.75
C VAL A 523 11.56 -15.76 -14.71
N ASP A 524 12.04 -16.20 -15.87
CA ASP A 524 13.02 -17.30 -15.96
C ASP A 524 14.41 -16.72 -16.26
N HIS A 525 15.44 -17.56 -16.41
CA HIS A 525 16.80 -17.07 -16.67
C HIS A 525 16.93 -16.17 -17.90
N LYS A 526 16.09 -16.34 -18.92
CA LYS A 526 16.28 -15.68 -20.22
C LYS A 526 15.22 -14.65 -20.52
N VAL A 527 14.03 -14.83 -19.97
CA VAL A 527 12.86 -14.03 -20.32
C VAL A 527 12.13 -13.57 -19.06
N LEU A 528 11.94 -12.25 -18.98
CA LEU A 528 10.93 -11.62 -18.14
C LEU A 528 9.68 -11.40 -18.99
N LYS A 529 8.53 -11.85 -18.50
CA LYS A 529 7.21 -11.59 -19.08
C LYS A 529 6.40 -10.77 -18.10
N PHE A 530 5.87 -9.65 -18.56
CA PHE A 530 5.05 -8.75 -17.77
C PHE A 530 3.69 -8.61 -18.45
N THR A 531 2.60 -8.84 -17.70
CA THR A 531 1.24 -8.61 -18.20
C THR A 531 0.44 -7.85 -17.16
N ALA A 532 -0.03 -6.65 -17.51
CA ALA A 532 -0.92 -5.85 -16.68
C ALA A 532 -2.38 -6.16 -17.00
N TYR A 533 -3.20 -6.26 -15.96
CA TYR A 533 -4.63 -6.53 -16.05
C TYR A 533 -5.43 -5.41 -15.37
N ASN A 534 -6.60 -5.10 -15.91
CA ASN A 534 -7.64 -4.46 -15.12
C ASN A 534 -8.32 -5.49 -14.19
N THR A 535 -9.18 -5.02 -13.29
CA THR A 535 -9.84 -5.91 -12.30
C THR A 535 -10.90 -6.84 -12.89
N SER A 536 -11.34 -6.61 -14.15
CA SER A 536 -12.20 -7.56 -14.88
C SER A 536 -11.41 -8.70 -15.53
N GLY A 537 -10.07 -8.64 -15.52
CA GLY A 537 -9.18 -9.65 -16.06
C GLY A 537 -8.77 -9.42 -17.52
N GLU A 538 -9.10 -8.27 -18.11
CA GLU A 538 -8.65 -7.88 -19.44
C GLU A 538 -7.20 -7.41 -19.39
N VAL A 539 -6.41 -7.78 -20.41
CA VAL A 539 -5.02 -7.33 -20.55
C VAL A 539 -5.01 -5.88 -21.02
N ILE A 540 -4.43 -4.99 -20.22
CA ILE A 540 -4.24 -3.57 -20.58
C ILE A 540 -2.85 -3.31 -21.20
N ASP A 541 -1.86 -4.13 -20.83
CA ASP A 541 -0.54 -4.08 -21.43
C ASP A 541 0.20 -5.43 -21.29
N HIS A 542 1.10 -5.70 -22.22
CA HIS A 542 2.01 -6.84 -22.12
C HIS A 542 3.34 -6.54 -22.80
N PHE A 543 4.44 -7.03 -22.22
CA PHE A 543 5.75 -6.98 -22.86
C PHE A 543 6.69 -8.06 -22.33
N GLN A 544 7.81 -8.23 -23.01
CA GLN A 544 8.88 -9.15 -22.63
C GLN A 544 10.25 -8.48 -22.68
N ILE A 545 11.15 -8.91 -21.79
CA ILE A 545 12.58 -8.58 -21.86
C ILE A 545 13.34 -9.88 -22.08
N HIS A 546 14.19 -9.91 -23.09
CA HIS A 546 15.07 -11.03 -23.40
C HIS A 546 16.52 -10.63 -23.10
N LYS A 547 17.20 -11.43 -22.30
CA LYS A 547 18.61 -11.22 -21.94
C LYS A 547 19.61 -11.65 -23.00
#